data_AF-A0A933ZHT7-F1
#
_entry.id   AF-A0A933ZHT7-F1
#
_cell.length_a   1.000
_cell.length_b   1.000
_cell.length_c   1.000
_cell.angle_alpha   90.00
_cell.angle_beta   90.00
_cell.angle_gamma   90.00
#
_symmetry.space_group_name_H-M   'P 1'
#
loop_
_entity.id
_entity.type
_entity.pdbx_description
1 polymer ?
#
loop_
_entity_poly.entity_id
_entity_poly.type
_entity_poly.pdbx_seq_one_letter_code
_entity_poly.pdbx_strand_id
1 'polypeptide(L)'
;MRSWRLLGLGLMALMVGACSSGTDETQPTETEDPGVNPFLEDQSGQGKSDTAYLNPDGREVEVDLEADIEASSYQLKEGPADLGQFALTYLRKRGEFYLESLAEDATSSSRVEWLENGSWVTYAQATAKDKLKHWRIRGVNAVLLNSAATGVKEGTEFTAKVPVRPYAVMQEAGETCGEVGGHISLSQSVYWYLWDPDKEGCKVAMQDLKVTVSKILPSAKTVYPEFDKLVADGRVTAVVLFGQIGDGAITDSDPGMRGFRQMGTWLKQSGFKEATAPLGKRFVKKIGQVDFEIDLYSPYEFSGLSDYSHFNNFQKALSEHEIVAYDGHSMLGASDFWSKPEYPKFYQIFLYGGCLGYEYYVKPILDGKGGWENLDLMSSVVEVSAGANEFAGPVLAKIAWALDHGYQAPWRDLLVGVRQRVGDSTFGVSGVRDNCFSPGGSLCGPQPDPGTSSKYESTTAVDIPDNKPEGVTSTIEVSDSLTAKTVTLDLNVTHTWVGDLQITLQHGDASAVVWDKAGGSKRDIQQSITLSQFADKDIKGTWTLKVVDTAAQDSGKLNSWAITVTK
;
A
#
# COMPACT_ATOMS: atom_id res chain seq x y z
N MET A 1 49.72 -24.61 43.27
CA MET A 1 50.30 -23.89 42.13
C MET A 1 49.69 -24.39 40.83
N ARG A 2 48.76 -23.63 40.24
CA ARG A 2 48.66 -23.32 38.79
C ARG A 2 47.35 -22.55 38.56
N SER A 3 47.53 -21.34 38.05
CA SER A 3 46.56 -20.28 37.88
C SER A 3 45.66 -20.50 36.67
N TRP A 4 44.36 -20.22 36.84
CA TRP A 4 43.42 -19.94 35.76
C TRP A 4 43.78 -18.65 35.01
N ARG A 5 43.65 -18.65 33.68
CA ARG A 5 43.48 -17.43 32.88
C ARG A 5 42.18 -17.58 32.08
N LEU A 6 41.22 -16.71 32.42
CA LEU A 6 40.05 -16.42 31.60
C LEU A 6 40.50 -15.70 30.32
N LEU A 7 40.04 -16.17 29.16
CA LEU A 7 40.01 -15.39 27.93
C LEU A 7 38.64 -14.71 27.87
N GLY A 8 38.63 -13.38 27.98
CA GLY A 8 37.46 -12.55 27.74
C GLY A 8 37.16 -12.49 26.24
N LEU A 9 35.94 -12.87 25.88
CA LEU A 9 35.30 -12.46 24.62
C LEU A 9 34.90 -10.99 24.77
N GLY A 10 35.55 -10.12 24.00
CA GLY A 10 35.09 -8.75 23.85
C GLY A 10 33.78 -8.72 23.05
N LEU A 11 32.69 -8.32 23.70
CA LEU A 11 31.49 -7.87 23.00
C LEU A 11 31.86 -6.59 22.24
N MET A 12 31.87 -6.66 20.91
CA MET A 12 31.93 -5.48 20.06
C MET A 12 30.50 -4.94 19.96
N ALA A 13 30.19 -3.92 20.77
CA ALA A 13 28.94 -3.18 20.65
C ALA A 13 28.97 -2.40 19.33
N LEU A 14 28.17 -2.83 18.36
CA LEU A 14 27.85 -2.04 17.17
C LEU A 14 26.92 -0.91 17.62
N MET A 15 27.47 0.30 17.79
CA MET A 15 26.66 1.52 17.84
C MET A 15 26.19 1.81 16.41
N VAL A 16 24.91 1.58 16.14
CA VAL A 16 24.25 2.02 14.91
C VAL A 16 23.78 3.45 15.17
N GLY A 17 24.31 4.41 14.41
CA GLY A 17 23.88 5.81 14.47
C GLY A 17 22.47 5.93 13.92
N ALA A 18 21.53 6.30 14.79
CA ALA A 18 20.13 6.56 14.49
C ALA A 18 19.91 8.01 14.07
N CYS A 19 18.76 8.23 13.42
CA CYS A 19 18.27 9.49 12.90
C CYS A 19 18.11 10.54 14.02
N SER A 20 18.99 11.54 14.09
CA SER A 20 18.83 12.66 15.02
C SER A 20 18.99 13.99 14.30
N SER A 21 17.94 14.82 14.34
CA SER A 21 18.00 16.23 14.02
C SER A 21 18.63 16.98 15.19
N GLY A 22 19.90 17.35 15.05
CA GLY A 22 20.56 18.24 16.01
C GLY A 22 20.29 19.70 15.66
N THR A 23 19.49 20.37 16.50
CA THR A 23 19.76 21.76 16.93
C THR A 23 19.27 21.93 18.36
N ASP A 24 20.21 22.20 19.26
CA ASP A 24 20.00 22.82 20.57
C ASP A 24 19.26 24.16 20.38
N GLU A 25 18.00 24.25 20.80
CA GLU A 25 17.41 25.51 21.25
C GLU A 25 16.51 25.25 22.46
N THR A 26 16.90 25.81 23.61
CA THR A 26 15.99 26.04 24.73
C THR A 26 14.93 27.06 24.27
N GLN A 27 13.74 26.59 23.88
CA GLN A 27 12.58 27.43 23.57
C GLN A 27 11.42 27.14 24.55
N PRO A 28 10.60 28.15 24.87
CA PRO A 28 9.63 28.12 25.95
C PRO A 28 8.44 27.21 25.61
N THR A 29 7.66 26.85 26.63
CA THR A 29 6.39 26.12 26.52
C THR A 29 5.41 26.83 25.59
N GLU A 30 5.49 26.58 24.29
CA GLU A 30 4.42 26.88 23.36
C GLU A 30 3.28 25.91 23.63
N THR A 31 2.07 26.44 23.78
CA THR A 31 0.85 25.65 23.67
C THR A 31 0.78 25.16 22.22
N GLU A 32 1.36 23.99 21.96
CA GLU A 32 1.39 23.35 20.64
C GLU A 32 -0.04 23.29 20.08
N ASP A 33 -0.22 23.83 18.86
CA ASP A 33 -1.44 23.66 18.10
C ASP A 33 -1.66 22.15 17.90
N PRO A 34 -2.75 21.57 18.43
CA PRO A 34 -2.98 20.13 18.41
C PRO A 34 -3.24 19.59 17.00
N GLY A 35 -3.07 20.38 15.94
CA GLY A 35 -3.31 20.01 14.56
C GLY A 35 -4.80 19.80 14.27
N VAL A 36 -5.14 19.67 12.99
CA VAL A 36 -6.52 19.40 12.58
C VAL A 36 -6.85 17.93 12.85
N ASN A 37 -7.88 17.68 13.65
CA ASN A 37 -8.36 16.34 13.98
C ASN A 37 -9.10 15.71 12.78
N PRO A 38 -8.53 14.68 12.12
CA PRO A 38 -9.12 14.08 10.90
C PRO A 38 -10.50 13.45 11.15
N PHE A 39 -10.77 12.97 12.37
CA PHE A 39 -12.04 12.34 12.70
C PHE A 39 -13.22 13.33 12.82
N LEU A 40 -12.94 14.64 12.83
CA LEU A 40 -13.95 15.70 12.82
C LEU A 40 -14.09 16.38 11.46
N GLU A 41 -13.22 16.06 10.51
CA GLU A 41 -13.28 16.61 9.16
C GLU A 41 -14.48 16.05 8.41
N ASP A 42 -14.96 16.81 7.42
CA ASP A 42 -15.97 16.33 6.49
C ASP A 42 -15.37 15.24 5.60
N GLN A 43 -15.65 13.99 5.96
CA GLN A 43 -15.22 12.81 5.23
C GLN A 43 -16.09 12.49 4.00
N SER A 44 -17.17 13.27 3.76
CA SER A 44 -18.01 13.11 2.56
C SER A 44 -17.36 13.69 1.31
N GLY A 45 -16.45 14.66 1.48
CA GLY A 45 -15.66 15.20 0.38
C GLY A 45 -14.73 14.12 -0.19
N GLN A 46 -14.72 13.95 -1.51
CA GLN A 46 -13.71 13.17 -2.23
C GLN A 46 -12.34 13.90 -2.29
N GLY A 47 -12.08 14.83 -1.37
CA GLY A 47 -11.04 15.85 -1.45
C GLY A 47 -11.43 16.96 -2.44
N LYS A 48 -11.28 18.24 -2.05
CA LYS A 48 -11.45 19.35 -3.00
C LYS A 48 -10.37 19.27 -4.07
N SER A 49 -10.77 19.26 -5.34
CA SER A 49 -9.91 19.70 -6.43
C SER A 49 -9.90 21.22 -6.49
N ASP A 50 -8.75 21.83 -6.21
CA ASP A 50 -8.27 22.86 -7.11
C ASP A 50 -6.79 22.62 -7.36
N THR A 51 -6.40 22.67 -8.63
CA THR A 51 -5.18 22.10 -9.23
C THR A 51 -5.11 20.56 -9.27
N ALA A 52 -6.10 19.96 -9.95
CA ALA A 52 -5.86 18.86 -10.88
C ALA A 52 -5.20 17.53 -10.42
N TYR A 53 -5.25 17.02 -9.17
CA TYR A 53 -4.47 15.79 -8.88
C TYR A 53 -5.13 14.69 -8.04
N LEU A 54 -4.86 13.46 -8.51
CA LEU A 54 -4.74 12.23 -7.73
C LEU A 54 -3.67 11.38 -8.42
N ASN A 55 -2.40 11.76 -8.25
CA ASN A 55 -1.29 11.48 -9.18
C ASN A 55 -1.65 10.88 -10.56
N PRO A 56 -2.29 11.65 -11.47
CA PRO A 56 -2.44 11.33 -12.89
C PRO A 56 -1.12 11.17 -13.67
N ASP A 57 0.04 11.49 -13.10
CA ASP A 57 1.33 11.24 -13.75
C ASP A 57 1.94 9.90 -13.31
N GLY A 58 1.22 9.13 -12.49
CA GLY A 58 1.55 7.81 -11.99
C GLY A 58 1.07 6.70 -12.93
N ARG A 59 1.90 6.13 -13.81
CA ARG A 59 1.48 4.95 -14.58
C ARG A 59 1.94 3.67 -13.89
N GLU A 60 0.97 2.95 -13.30
CA GLU A 60 1.20 1.60 -12.80
C GLU A 60 1.60 0.69 -13.97
N VAL A 61 2.74 0.04 -13.80
CA VAL A 61 3.32 -0.87 -14.76
C VAL A 61 3.90 -2.07 -14.03
N GLU A 62 4.12 -3.14 -14.78
CA GLU A 62 5.12 -4.14 -14.41
C GLU A 62 6.40 -3.87 -15.21
N VAL A 63 7.56 -4.07 -14.60
CA VAL A 63 8.87 -3.91 -15.23
C VAL A 63 9.73 -5.16 -15.04
N ASP A 64 10.60 -5.40 -16.02
CA ASP A 64 11.66 -6.40 -15.96
C ASP A 64 12.98 -5.69 -15.67
N LEU A 65 13.70 -6.14 -14.64
CA LEU A 65 15.02 -5.67 -14.29
C LEU A 65 16.08 -6.62 -14.84
N GLU A 66 17.16 -6.10 -15.43
CA GLU A 66 18.26 -6.91 -15.96
C GLU A 66 19.60 -6.21 -15.73
N ALA A 67 20.59 -6.93 -15.17
CA ALA A 67 21.93 -6.42 -14.90
C ALA A 67 22.94 -7.55 -14.69
N ASP A 68 24.22 -7.19 -14.58
CA ASP A 68 25.25 -8.08 -14.04
C ASP A 68 25.38 -7.89 -12.52
N ILE A 69 25.99 -8.84 -11.82
CA ILE A 69 26.43 -8.69 -10.44
C ILE A 69 27.73 -9.45 -10.20
N GLU A 70 28.61 -8.87 -9.40
CA GLU A 70 29.81 -9.53 -8.88
C GLU A 70 29.72 -9.60 -7.34
N ALA A 71 29.50 -10.80 -6.82
CA ALA A 71 29.39 -11.05 -5.38
C ALA A 71 29.92 -12.44 -5.01
N SER A 72 30.10 -12.70 -3.72
CA SER A 72 30.45 -14.03 -3.24
C SER A 72 29.28 -15.01 -3.43
N SER A 73 29.56 -16.31 -3.48
CA SER A 73 28.54 -17.34 -3.77
C SER A 73 27.36 -17.37 -2.80
N TYR A 74 27.56 -16.95 -1.53
CA TYR A 74 26.47 -16.87 -0.55
C TYR A 74 25.64 -15.59 -0.67
N GLN A 75 26.19 -14.55 -1.29
CA GLN A 75 25.50 -13.29 -1.57
C GLN A 75 24.73 -13.31 -2.88
N LEU A 76 25.13 -14.14 -3.85
CA LEU A 76 24.48 -14.19 -5.16
C LEU A 76 22.97 -14.49 -5.08
N LYS A 77 22.51 -15.21 -4.05
CA LYS A 77 21.09 -15.50 -3.88
C LYS A 77 20.23 -14.24 -3.70
N GLU A 78 20.68 -13.29 -2.89
CA GLU A 78 19.93 -12.06 -2.56
C GLU A 78 20.42 -10.84 -3.35
N GLY A 79 21.61 -10.93 -3.96
CA GLY A 79 22.29 -9.87 -4.68
C GLY A 79 21.47 -9.12 -5.73
N PRO A 80 20.67 -9.78 -6.58
CA PRO A 80 19.77 -9.11 -7.51
C PRO A 80 18.80 -8.12 -6.86
N ALA A 81 18.19 -8.50 -5.74
CA ALA A 81 17.27 -7.63 -5.01
C ALA A 81 18.03 -6.49 -4.33
N ASP A 82 19.15 -6.80 -3.66
CA ASP A 82 20.02 -5.80 -3.03
C ASP A 82 20.54 -4.78 -4.05
N LEU A 83 20.90 -5.23 -5.26
CA LEU A 83 21.36 -4.37 -6.34
C LEU A 83 20.21 -3.49 -6.87
N GLY A 84 19.00 -4.03 -6.94
CA GLY A 84 17.84 -3.24 -7.33
C GLY A 84 17.40 -2.20 -6.28
N GLN A 85 17.79 -2.31 -5.01
CA GLN A 85 17.63 -1.21 -4.04
C GLN A 85 18.42 0.05 -4.46
N PHE A 86 19.63 -0.13 -5.01
CA PHE A 86 20.40 0.99 -5.57
C PHE A 86 19.65 1.63 -6.75
N ALA A 87 19.02 0.81 -7.61
CA ALA A 87 18.20 1.28 -8.71
C ALA A 87 16.96 2.04 -8.22
N LEU A 88 16.29 1.52 -7.21
CA LEU A 88 15.15 2.17 -6.54
C LEU A 88 15.57 3.55 -6.02
N THR A 89 16.64 3.65 -5.23
CA THR A 89 17.14 4.92 -4.71
C THR A 89 17.48 5.89 -5.85
N TYR A 90 18.17 5.41 -6.89
CA TYR A 90 18.57 6.23 -8.04
C TYR A 90 17.38 6.82 -8.80
N LEU A 91 16.39 5.99 -9.14
CA LEU A 91 15.20 6.41 -9.88
C LEU A 91 14.29 7.30 -9.02
N ARG A 92 14.14 6.96 -7.74
CA ARG A 92 13.38 7.74 -6.76
C ARG A 92 13.90 9.17 -6.63
N LYS A 93 15.21 9.35 -6.47
CA LYS A 93 15.83 10.69 -6.33
C LYS A 93 15.64 11.57 -7.56
N ARG A 94 15.34 10.98 -8.72
CA ARG A 94 15.05 11.70 -9.97
C ARG A 94 13.56 11.98 -10.18
N GLY A 95 12.69 11.42 -9.33
CA GLY A 95 11.25 11.57 -9.44
C GLY A 95 10.67 10.94 -10.72
N GLU A 96 11.35 9.97 -11.32
CA GLU A 96 10.94 9.33 -12.57
C GLU A 96 10.13 8.04 -12.33
N PHE A 97 10.47 7.30 -11.28
CA PHE A 97 9.91 5.98 -11.03
C PHE A 97 9.94 5.64 -9.55
N TYR A 98 8.89 5.00 -9.07
CA TYR A 98 8.93 4.15 -7.89
C TYR A 98 8.94 2.70 -8.36
N LEU A 99 10.05 1.99 -8.12
CA LEU A 99 10.04 0.54 -8.22
C LEU A 99 9.39 -0.03 -6.95
N GLU A 100 8.46 -0.95 -7.12
CA GLU A 100 8.09 -1.83 -6.02
C GLU A 100 9.35 -2.52 -5.50
N SER A 101 9.45 -2.62 -4.19
CA SER A 101 10.37 -3.47 -3.45
C SER A 101 10.50 -4.81 -4.15
N LEU A 102 11.74 -5.10 -4.55
CA LEU A 102 12.15 -6.42 -5.01
C LEU A 102 12.21 -7.45 -3.89
N ALA A 103 11.75 -7.09 -2.69
CA ALA A 103 11.68 -8.00 -1.56
C ALA A 103 10.68 -9.14 -1.78
N GLU A 104 9.68 -8.96 -2.66
CA GLU A 104 8.85 -10.04 -3.19
C GLU A 104 9.71 -11.07 -3.97
N ASP A 105 10.78 -10.61 -4.61
CA ASP A 105 11.60 -11.36 -5.56
C ASP A 105 12.88 -11.96 -4.96
N ALA A 106 13.35 -11.43 -3.83
CA ALA A 106 14.59 -11.84 -3.15
C ALA A 106 14.56 -13.26 -2.55
N THR A 107 13.41 -13.73 -2.05
CA THR A 107 13.36 -15.00 -1.29
C THR A 107 13.05 -16.23 -2.11
N SER A 108 12.48 -16.08 -3.31
CA SER A 108 12.18 -17.24 -4.11
C SER A 108 13.36 -17.60 -5.00
N SER A 109 13.93 -18.77 -4.75
CA SER A 109 14.92 -19.38 -5.65
C SER A 109 14.42 -19.59 -7.08
N SER A 110 13.12 -19.37 -7.35
CA SER A 110 12.48 -19.45 -8.67
C SER A 110 12.16 -18.11 -9.31
N ARG A 111 12.39 -16.97 -8.64
CA ARG A 111 11.92 -15.66 -9.12
C ARG A 111 12.99 -14.88 -9.86
N VAL A 112 14.24 -14.94 -9.40
CA VAL A 112 15.39 -14.48 -10.17
C VAL A 112 15.76 -15.54 -11.21
N GLU A 113 15.87 -15.11 -12.46
CA GLU A 113 16.43 -15.90 -13.55
C GLU A 113 17.87 -15.47 -13.81
N TRP A 114 18.74 -16.45 -14.00
CA TRP A 114 20.16 -16.27 -14.28
C TRP A 114 20.48 -16.80 -15.66
N LEU A 115 21.34 -16.10 -16.39
CA LEU A 115 21.80 -16.57 -17.68
C LEU A 115 22.96 -17.57 -17.49
N GLU A 116 22.67 -18.85 -17.67
CA GLU A 116 23.66 -19.94 -17.62
C GLU A 116 23.67 -20.68 -18.98
N ASN A 117 24.83 -20.75 -19.64
CA ASN A 117 25.00 -21.43 -20.94
C ASN A 117 24.01 -20.97 -22.03
N GLY A 118 23.67 -19.68 -22.04
CA GLY A 118 22.74 -19.09 -23.02
C GLY A 118 21.25 -19.35 -22.74
N SER A 119 20.91 -19.97 -21.61
CA SER A 119 19.53 -20.19 -21.17
C SER A 119 19.27 -19.49 -19.84
N TRP A 120 18.05 -18.99 -19.66
CA TRP A 120 17.60 -18.46 -18.38
C TRP A 120 17.19 -19.61 -17.45
N VAL A 121 17.79 -19.67 -16.27
CA VAL A 121 17.53 -20.70 -15.25
C VAL A 121 17.32 -20.05 -13.89
N THR A 122 16.53 -20.68 -13.03
CA THR A 122 16.36 -20.16 -11.67
C THR A 122 17.59 -20.47 -10.80
N TYR A 123 17.74 -19.80 -9.66
CA TYR A 123 18.84 -20.10 -8.71
C TYR A 123 18.80 -21.56 -8.21
N ALA A 124 17.60 -22.15 -8.10
CA ALA A 124 17.44 -23.56 -7.76
C ALA A 124 17.95 -24.51 -8.87
N GLN A 125 17.77 -24.12 -10.14
CA GLN A 125 18.13 -24.91 -11.32
C GLN A 125 19.60 -24.74 -11.73
N ALA A 126 20.22 -23.62 -11.39
CA ALA A 126 21.60 -23.31 -11.74
C ALA A 126 22.59 -24.39 -11.26
N THR A 127 23.47 -24.81 -12.17
CA THR A 127 24.47 -25.86 -11.90
C THR A 127 25.80 -25.31 -11.41
N ALA A 128 26.16 -24.09 -11.82
CA ALA A 128 27.37 -23.38 -11.42
C ALA A 128 27.04 -22.10 -10.64
N LYS A 129 26.46 -22.27 -9.44
CA LYS A 129 25.97 -21.16 -8.61
C LYS A 129 27.03 -20.10 -8.27
N ASP A 130 28.29 -20.49 -8.20
CA ASP A 130 29.45 -19.64 -7.94
C ASP A 130 29.91 -18.82 -9.18
N LYS A 131 29.35 -19.09 -10.36
CA LYS A 131 29.69 -18.43 -11.63
C LYS A 131 28.56 -17.58 -12.20
N LEU A 132 27.44 -17.50 -11.48
CA LEU A 132 26.30 -16.69 -11.88
C LEU A 132 26.71 -15.22 -11.87
N LYS A 133 26.39 -14.50 -12.96
CA LYS A 133 26.76 -13.10 -13.16
C LYS A 133 25.61 -12.28 -13.69
N HIS A 134 25.03 -12.70 -14.81
CA HIS A 134 23.96 -11.96 -15.47
C HIS A 134 22.60 -12.48 -15.02
N TRP A 135 21.72 -11.58 -14.60
CA TRP A 135 20.44 -11.91 -13.97
C TRP A 135 19.33 -11.02 -14.49
N ARG A 136 18.09 -11.50 -14.33
CA ARG A 136 16.89 -10.69 -14.47
C ARG A 136 15.81 -11.06 -13.47
N ILE A 137 14.97 -10.09 -13.17
CA ILE A 137 13.72 -10.25 -12.42
C ILE A 137 12.60 -9.75 -13.33
N ARG A 138 11.50 -10.49 -13.43
CA ARG A 138 10.41 -10.16 -14.34
C ARG A 138 9.15 -9.79 -13.58
N GLY A 139 8.42 -8.82 -14.11
CA GLY A 139 7.09 -8.47 -13.61
C GLY A 139 7.12 -7.85 -12.20
N VAL A 140 8.11 -6.99 -11.93
CA VAL A 140 8.20 -6.17 -10.72
C VAL A 140 7.17 -5.05 -10.85
N ASN A 141 6.29 -4.81 -9.86
CA ASN A 141 5.39 -3.66 -10.01
C ASN A 141 6.20 -2.36 -9.92
N ALA A 142 5.71 -1.32 -10.58
CA ALA A 142 6.31 -0.02 -10.48
C ALA A 142 5.29 1.06 -10.82
N VAL A 143 5.55 2.27 -10.32
CA VAL A 143 4.76 3.46 -10.63
C VAL A 143 5.68 4.45 -11.32
N LEU A 144 5.47 4.63 -12.62
CA LEU A 144 6.09 5.70 -13.42
C LEU A 144 5.54 7.04 -12.97
N LEU A 145 6.38 8.07 -12.87
CA LEU A 145 5.97 9.41 -12.44
C LEU A 145 6.33 10.47 -13.48
N ASN A 146 5.66 11.62 -13.40
CA ASN A 146 6.02 12.84 -14.13
C ASN A 146 6.23 12.58 -15.64
N SER A 147 7.37 13.02 -16.19
CA SER A 147 7.73 12.80 -17.59
C SER A 147 7.87 11.32 -17.97
N ALA A 148 8.23 10.44 -17.03
CA ALA A 148 8.44 9.02 -17.30
C ALA A 148 7.12 8.30 -17.65
N ALA A 149 5.99 8.76 -17.13
CA ALA A 149 4.68 8.18 -17.44
C ALA A 149 4.13 8.61 -18.81
N THR A 150 4.63 9.71 -19.38
CA THR A 150 4.09 10.28 -20.62
C THR A 150 4.53 9.46 -21.84
N GLY A 151 3.56 8.93 -22.60
CA GLY A 151 3.83 8.20 -23.85
C GLY A 151 4.47 6.82 -23.65
N VAL A 152 4.51 6.33 -22.41
CA VAL A 152 5.06 5.01 -22.08
C VAL A 152 4.20 3.89 -22.66
N LYS A 153 4.88 2.83 -23.13
CA LYS A 153 4.28 1.62 -23.70
C LYS A 153 5.08 0.41 -23.25
N GLU A 154 4.52 -0.77 -23.45
CA GLU A 154 5.27 -2.02 -23.26
C GLU A 154 6.53 -2.02 -24.15
N GLY A 155 7.65 -2.42 -23.57
CA GLY A 155 8.98 -2.36 -24.15
C GLY A 155 9.71 -1.02 -23.98
N THR A 156 9.13 0.01 -23.35
CA THR A 156 9.91 1.22 -22.99
C THR A 156 11.00 0.85 -21.99
N GLU A 157 12.22 1.31 -22.23
CA GLU A 157 13.40 1.02 -21.40
C GLU A 157 13.87 2.26 -20.65
N PHE A 158 14.16 2.08 -19.37
CA PHE A 158 14.81 3.04 -18.48
C PHE A 158 16.10 2.42 -17.94
N THR A 159 16.97 3.24 -17.37
CA THR A 159 18.25 2.79 -16.83
C THR A 159 18.50 3.40 -15.46
N ALA A 160 19.03 2.60 -14.54
CA ALA A 160 19.49 3.06 -13.24
C ALA A 160 20.99 2.78 -13.07
N LYS A 161 21.76 3.80 -12.67
CA LYS A 161 23.18 3.60 -12.38
C LYS A 161 23.33 2.89 -11.05
N VAL A 162 23.93 1.71 -11.07
CA VAL A 162 24.13 0.86 -9.89
C VAL A 162 25.58 0.37 -9.81
N PRO A 163 26.09 0.00 -8.63
CA PRO A 163 27.43 -0.59 -8.51
C PRO A 163 27.47 -2.01 -9.11
N VAL A 164 28.62 -2.41 -9.66
CA VAL A 164 28.81 -3.82 -10.09
C VAL A 164 28.96 -4.76 -8.88
N ARG A 165 29.53 -4.24 -7.79
CA ARG A 165 29.84 -4.96 -6.55
C ARG A 165 29.13 -4.32 -5.34
N PRO A 166 27.81 -4.51 -5.17
CA PRO A 166 27.01 -3.80 -4.18
C PRO A 166 27.51 -3.97 -2.73
N TYR A 167 28.12 -5.12 -2.42
CA TYR A 167 28.62 -5.44 -1.08
C TYR A 167 30.02 -4.91 -0.74
N ALA A 168 30.70 -4.25 -1.70
CA ALA A 168 32.04 -3.71 -1.51
C ALA A 168 32.11 -2.18 -1.72
N VAL A 169 30.97 -1.52 -1.94
CA VAL A 169 30.89 -0.10 -2.29
C VAL A 169 31.55 0.79 -1.24
N MET A 170 31.30 0.57 0.06
CA MET A 170 31.92 1.38 1.11
C MET A 170 33.45 1.23 1.14
N GLN A 171 33.94 0.02 0.91
CA GLN A 171 35.38 -0.26 0.84
C GLN A 171 36.04 0.43 -0.36
N GLU A 172 35.34 0.51 -1.48
CA GLU A 172 35.89 0.99 -2.75
C GLU A 172 35.71 2.48 -2.98
N ALA A 173 34.51 2.98 -2.67
CA ALA A 173 34.11 4.36 -2.90
C ALA A 173 34.35 5.25 -1.68
N GLY A 174 34.44 4.68 -0.47
CA GLY A 174 34.34 5.47 0.76
C GLY A 174 33.09 6.35 0.72
N GLU A 175 33.23 7.64 1.02
CA GLU A 175 32.11 8.60 1.00
C GLU A 175 31.83 9.22 -0.39
N THR A 176 32.57 8.82 -1.43
CA THR A 176 32.56 9.55 -2.72
C THR A 176 31.30 9.34 -3.56
N CYS A 177 30.54 8.28 -3.31
CA CYS A 177 29.31 7.95 -4.04
C CYS A 177 28.08 7.88 -3.12
N GLY A 178 28.19 8.40 -1.90
CA GLY A 178 27.14 8.41 -0.90
C GLY A 178 26.90 9.81 -0.35
N GLU A 179 25.64 10.13 -0.06
CA GLU A 179 25.28 11.33 0.69
C GLU A 179 25.81 11.23 2.13
N VAL A 180 26.41 12.33 2.60
CA VAL A 180 27.02 12.45 3.93
C VAL A 180 26.46 13.66 4.65
N GLY A 181 26.38 13.59 5.99
CA GLY A 181 25.86 14.70 6.81
C GLY A 181 24.33 14.76 6.88
N GLY A 182 23.63 13.73 6.41
CA GLY A 182 22.22 13.52 6.68
C GLY A 182 21.96 12.98 8.09
N HIS A 183 20.71 12.65 8.37
CA HIS A 183 20.30 12.09 9.65
C HIS A 183 20.83 10.66 9.89
N ILE A 184 21.31 9.96 8.85
CA ILE A 184 21.96 8.64 8.96
C ILE A 184 23.43 8.73 8.55
N SER A 185 24.29 8.06 9.33
CA SER A 185 25.71 7.92 9.01
C SER A 185 25.93 6.87 7.91
N LEU A 186 26.78 7.19 6.93
CA LEU A 186 27.10 6.29 5.82
C LEU A 186 27.87 5.06 6.31
N SER A 187 27.41 3.88 5.91
CA SER A 187 28.09 2.59 6.13
C SER A 187 27.73 1.61 5.01
N GLN A 188 28.41 0.46 4.94
CA GLN A 188 28.15 -0.54 3.90
C GLN A 188 26.69 -1.04 3.89
N SER A 189 26.06 -1.19 5.05
CA SER A 189 24.69 -1.73 5.15
C SER A 189 23.62 -0.73 4.71
N VAL A 190 23.91 0.56 4.70
CA VAL A 190 22.98 1.64 4.32
C VAL A 190 23.43 2.39 3.07
N TYR A 191 24.49 1.94 2.40
CA TYR A 191 25.07 2.66 1.27
C TYR A 191 24.08 2.80 0.11
N TRP A 192 23.31 1.75 -0.15
CA TRP A 192 22.24 1.74 -1.15
C TRP A 192 21.21 2.85 -0.92
N TYR A 193 20.94 3.21 0.35
CA TYR A 193 19.96 4.23 0.73
C TYR A 193 20.47 5.64 0.43
N LEU A 194 21.75 5.84 0.73
CA LEU A 194 22.45 7.10 0.53
C LEU A 194 23.13 7.18 -0.84
N TRP A 195 22.86 6.23 -1.73
CA TRP A 195 23.51 6.12 -3.04
C TRP A 195 23.33 7.41 -3.85
N ASP A 196 24.44 7.96 -4.30
CA ASP A 196 24.52 9.12 -5.18
C ASP A 196 25.70 8.94 -6.16
N PRO A 197 25.47 8.25 -7.29
CA PRO A 197 26.52 7.97 -8.27
C PRO A 197 26.91 9.19 -9.10
N ASP A 198 26.10 10.25 -9.08
CA ASP A 198 26.38 11.48 -9.84
C ASP A 198 27.10 12.53 -8.98
N LYS A 199 27.36 12.22 -7.70
CA LYS A 199 28.21 13.02 -6.82
C LYS A 199 29.59 13.23 -7.46
N GLU A 200 30.04 14.48 -7.46
CA GLU A 200 31.35 14.84 -8.02
C GLU A 200 32.47 14.04 -7.34
N GLY A 201 33.27 13.36 -8.16
CA GLY A 201 34.37 12.54 -7.66
C GLY A 201 34.00 11.13 -7.21
N CYS A 202 32.75 10.68 -7.42
CA CYS A 202 32.35 9.28 -7.22
C CYS A 202 33.25 8.32 -8.02
N LYS A 203 33.87 7.37 -7.32
CA LYS A 203 34.83 6.40 -7.90
C LYS A 203 34.52 4.98 -7.44
N VAL A 204 33.71 4.28 -8.24
CA VAL A 204 33.45 2.85 -8.10
C VAL A 204 33.08 2.25 -9.46
N ALA A 205 33.24 0.94 -9.63
CA ALA A 205 32.76 0.26 -10.82
C ALA A 205 31.23 0.27 -10.85
N MET A 206 30.66 0.87 -11.89
CA MET A 206 29.22 1.02 -12.08
C MET A 206 28.77 0.41 -13.42
N GLN A 207 27.47 0.15 -13.50
CA GLN A 207 26.77 -0.30 -14.70
C GLN A 207 25.39 0.35 -14.76
N ASP A 208 24.79 0.31 -15.96
CA ASP A 208 23.38 0.65 -16.12
C ASP A 208 22.55 -0.63 -15.92
N LEU A 209 21.77 -0.66 -14.85
CA LEU A 209 20.71 -1.65 -14.68
C LEU A 209 19.56 -1.28 -15.59
N LYS A 210 19.12 -2.22 -16.41
CA LYS A 210 18.03 -2.04 -17.36
C LYS A 210 16.69 -2.25 -16.68
N VAL A 211 15.75 -1.33 -16.89
CA VAL A 211 14.37 -1.40 -16.40
C VAL A 211 13.42 -1.34 -17.59
N THR A 212 12.82 -2.46 -17.96
CA THR A 212 11.98 -2.56 -19.15
C THR A 212 10.52 -2.67 -18.76
N VAL A 213 9.65 -1.78 -19.24
CA VAL A 213 8.20 -1.89 -19.01
C VAL A 213 7.68 -3.15 -19.71
N SER A 214 7.29 -4.16 -18.93
CA SER A 214 6.78 -5.43 -19.45
C SER A 214 5.26 -5.45 -19.58
N LYS A 215 4.56 -4.62 -18.80
CA LYS A 215 3.09 -4.51 -18.87
C LYS A 215 2.59 -3.15 -18.41
N ILE A 216 1.60 -2.61 -19.11
CA ILE A 216 0.85 -1.43 -18.64
C ILE A 216 -0.39 -1.90 -17.89
N LEU A 217 -0.58 -1.43 -16.66
CA LEU A 217 -1.72 -1.84 -15.85
C LEU A 217 -2.94 -0.94 -16.09
N PRO A 218 -4.17 -1.49 -16.07
CA PRO A 218 -5.39 -0.71 -16.30
C PRO A 218 -5.63 0.30 -15.16
N SER A 219 -5.81 1.58 -15.51
CA SER A 219 -6.03 2.66 -14.54
C SER A 219 -7.46 2.74 -13.98
N ALA A 220 -8.40 1.92 -14.49
CA ALA A 220 -9.84 2.10 -14.29
C ALA A 220 -10.46 1.30 -13.12
N LYS A 221 -9.75 0.33 -12.52
CA LYS A 221 -10.33 -0.43 -11.39
C LYS A 221 -10.30 0.43 -10.12
N THR A 222 -11.47 0.79 -9.61
CA THR A 222 -11.63 1.27 -8.23
C THR A 222 -11.64 0.08 -7.28
N VAL A 223 -10.72 0.09 -6.33
CA VAL A 223 -10.51 -0.98 -5.33
C VAL A 223 -10.75 -0.42 -3.93
N TYR A 224 -11.25 -1.28 -3.05
CA TYR A 224 -11.63 -0.96 -1.68
C TYR A 224 -10.85 -1.85 -0.70
N PRO A 225 -10.71 -1.44 0.56
CA PRO A 225 -10.43 -2.41 1.62
C PRO A 225 -11.45 -3.55 1.59
N GLU A 226 -11.04 -4.76 1.98
CA GLU A 226 -11.94 -5.93 2.12
C GLU A 226 -12.87 -5.74 3.34
N PHE A 227 -13.81 -4.79 3.25
CA PHE A 227 -14.69 -4.41 4.36
C PHE A 227 -15.59 -5.57 4.80
N ASP A 228 -15.98 -6.47 3.89
CA ASP A 228 -16.71 -7.70 4.22
C ASP A 228 -15.91 -8.62 5.15
N LYS A 229 -14.59 -8.68 4.99
CA LYS A 229 -13.70 -9.40 5.91
C LYS A 229 -13.49 -8.63 7.22
N LEU A 230 -13.31 -7.31 7.18
CA LEU A 230 -13.11 -6.47 8.36
C LEU A 230 -14.31 -6.41 9.31
N VAL A 231 -15.53 -6.54 8.80
CA VAL A 231 -16.75 -6.41 9.62
C VAL A 231 -17.42 -7.76 9.89
N ALA A 232 -16.75 -8.86 9.53
CA ALA A 232 -17.33 -10.20 9.54
C ALA A 232 -17.83 -10.64 10.92
N ASP A 233 -17.20 -10.18 12.00
CA ASP A 233 -17.58 -10.47 13.38
C ASP A 233 -18.40 -9.35 14.04
N GLY A 234 -18.76 -8.29 13.28
CA GLY A 234 -19.47 -7.11 13.77
C GLY A 234 -18.60 -6.14 14.57
N ARG A 235 -17.28 -6.34 14.57
CA ARG A 235 -16.29 -5.46 15.21
C ARG A 235 -15.23 -5.09 14.18
N VAL A 236 -14.62 -3.91 14.35
CA VAL A 236 -13.37 -3.56 13.68
C VAL A 236 -12.35 -3.24 14.77
N THR A 237 -11.18 -3.87 14.75
CA THR A 237 -10.12 -3.63 15.74
C THR A 237 -8.89 -2.98 15.11
N ALA A 238 -8.43 -1.88 15.69
CA ALA A 238 -7.21 -1.19 15.27
C ALA A 238 -6.25 -1.02 16.45
N VAL A 239 -4.95 -1.00 16.17
CA VAL A 239 -3.91 -0.62 17.12
C VAL A 239 -2.95 0.38 16.49
N VAL A 240 -2.59 1.42 17.24
CA VAL A 240 -1.54 2.38 16.86
C VAL A 240 -0.39 2.26 17.85
N LEU A 241 0.75 1.84 17.34
CA LEU A 241 1.99 1.65 18.09
C LEU A 241 2.85 2.92 17.96
N PHE A 242 2.90 3.73 19.02
CA PHE A 242 3.79 4.89 19.09
C PHE A 242 5.11 4.47 19.72
N GLY A 243 6.15 4.34 18.89
CA GLY A 243 7.51 4.07 19.31
C GLY A 243 8.22 5.31 19.84
N GLN A 244 9.30 5.08 20.58
CA GLN A 244 10.20 6.11 21.04
C GLN A 244 10.94 6.75 19.85
N ILE A 245 10.96 8.08 19.80
CA ILE A 245 11.66 8.85 18.74
C ILE A 245 12.92 9.54 19.26
N GLY A 246 12.98 9.92 20.54
CA GLY A 246 14.20 10.50 21.11
C GLY A 246 15.23 9.43 21.49
N ASP A 247 16.53 9.74 21.43
CA ASP A 247 17.61 8.82 21.81
C ASP A 247 17.81 8.67 23.34
N GLY A 248 17.05 9.42 24.14
CA GLY A 248 17.19 9.51 25.60
C GLY A 248 16.36 8.50 26.39
N ALA A 249 16.13 8.79 27.68
CA ALA A 249 15.10 8.08 28.43
C ALA A 249 13.70 8.49 27.93
N ILE A 250 12.75 7.57 27.92
CA ILE A 250 11.35 7.89 27.58
C ILE A 250 10.78 8.86 28.63
N THR A 251 10.43 10.06 28.19
CA THR A 251 9.78 11.10 29.00
C THR A 251 8.49 11.54 28.32
N ASP A 252 7.67 12.32 29.04
CA ASP A 252 6.47 12.92 28.45
C ASP A 252 6.76 13.84 27.25
N SER A 253 7.98 14.33 27.11
CA SER A 253 8.40 15.15 25.97
C SER A 253 8.89 14.32 24.78
N ASP A 254 8.90 12.99 24.84
CA ASP A 254 9.22 12.18 23.66
C ASP A 254 8.18 12.40 22.54
N PRO A 255 8.58 12.56 21.27
CA PRO A 255 7.63 12.74 20.17
C PRO A 255 6.59 11.62 20.07
N GLY A 256 6.95 10.37 20.32
CA GLY A 256 6.00 9.24 20.35
C GLY A 256 4.99 9.38 21.49
N MET A 257 5.42 9.85 22.66
CA MET A 257 4.51 10.17 23.77
C MET A 257 3.57 11.33 23.45
N ARG A 258 4.03 12.36 22.72
CA ARG A 258 3.17 13.46 22.24
C ARG A 258 2.13 12.94 21.25
N GLY A 259 2.54 12.18 20.25
CA GLY A 259 1.67 11.56 19.25
C GLY A 259 0.56 10.71 19.88
N PHE A 260 0.95 9.84 20.83
CA PHE A 260 0.03 9.02 21.61
C PHE A 260 -1.05 9.84 22.33
N ARG A 261 -0.66 10.92 23.04
CA ARG A 261 -1.62 11.77 23.77
C ARG A 261 -2.52 12.56 22.83
N GLN A 262 -2.00 13.03 21.71
CA GLN A 262 -2.74 13.75 20.69
C GLN A 262 -3.82 12.87 20.06
N MET A 263 -3.48 11.65 19.61
CA MET A 263 -4.47 10.70 19.07
C MET A 263 -5.56 10.38 20.09
N GLY A 264 -5.19 10.10 21.34
CA GLY A 264 -6.17 9.84 22.39
C GLY A 264 -7.11 11.02 22.66
N THR A 265 -6.62 12.25 22.49
CA THR A 265 -7.45 13.47 22.58
C THR A 265 -8.39 13.58 21.38
N TRP A 266 -7.88 13.36 20.16
CA TRP A 266 -8.67 13.40 18.94
C TRP A 266 -9.79 12.37 18.92
N LEU A 267 -9.53 11.14 19.37
CA LEU A 267 -10.54 10.09 19.48
C LEU A 267 -11.67 10.49 20.43
N LYS A 268 -11.35 11.04 21.60
CA LYS A 268 -12.36 11.54 22.57
C LYS A 268 -13.20 12.66 21.99
N GLN A 269 -12.57 13.63 21.34
CA GLN A 269 -13.26 14.74 20.67
C GLN A 269 -14.24 14.24 19.61
N SER A 270 -13.94 13.10 18.99
CA SER A 270 -14.73 12.47 17.91
C SER A 270 -15.79 11.48 18.43
N GLY A 271 -16.01 11.47 19.74
CA GLY A 271 -17.05 10.68 20.39
C GLY A 271 -16.67 9.24 20.71
N PHE A 272 -15.41 8.84 20.54
CA PHE A 272 -14.93 7.57 21.11
C PHE A 272 -14.87 7.69 22.64
N LYS A 273 -15.20 6.60 23.32
CA LYS A 273 -15.12 6.50 24.78
C LYS A 273 -13.91 5.66 25.15
N GLU A 274 -13.13 6.14 26.11
CA GLU A 274 -12.05 5.35 26.69
C GLU A 274 -12.65 4.17 27.48
N ALA A 275 -12.13 2.97 27.26
CA ALA A 275 -12.57 1.72 27.87
C ALA A 275 -11.38 1.02 28.53
N THR A 276 -11.65 -0.05 29.29
CA THR A 276 -10.59 -0.88 29.87
C THR A 276 -9.83 -1.59 28.76
N ALA A 277 -8.53 -1.33 28.67
CA ALA A 277 -7.63 -1.99 27.75
C ALA A 277 -6.84 -3.09 28.47
N PRO A 278 -6.57 -4.22 27.81
CA PRO A 278 -5.63 -5.21 28.34
C PRO A 278 -4.18 -4.68 28.32
N LEU A 279 -3.88 -3.72 27.45
CA LEU A 279 -2.59 -3.04 27.32
C LEU A 279 -2.79 -1.65 26.68
N GLY A 280 -1.99 -0.66 27.06
CA GLY A 280 -2.11 0.70 26.54
C GLY A 280 -3.46 1.35 26.89
N LYS A 281 -4.05 2.09 25.94
CA LYS A 281 -5.38 2.71 26.07
C LYS A 281 -6.32 2.25 24.97
N ARG A 282 -7.56 1.93 25.32
CA ARG A 282 -8.60 1.49 24.39
C ARG A 282 -9.65 2.57 24.21
N PHE A 283 -10.02 2.83 22.97
CA PHE A 283 -11.08 3.76 22.58
C PHE A 283 -12.13 3.02 21.78
N VAL A 284 -13.39 3.11 22.18
CA VAL A 284 -14.51 2.40 21.53
C VAL A 284 -15.59 3.34 21.06
N LYS A 285 -16.14 3.07 19.87
CA LYS A 285 -17.30 3.77 19.32
C LYS A 285 -18.14 2.81 18.49
N LYS A 286 -19.46 2.81 18.69
CA LYS A 286 -20.38 2.10 17.80
C LYS A 286 -20.66 2.98 16.57
N ILE A 287 -20.43 2.44 15.38
CA ILE A 287 -20.64 3.12 14.10
C ILE A 287 -21.53 2.24 13.24
N GLY A 288 -22.73 2.73 12.90
CA GLY A 288 -23.78 1.88 12.36
C GLY A 288 -24.03 0.66 13.25
N GLN A 289 -23.82 -0.54 12.69
CA GLN A 289 -23.94 -1.81 13.43
C GLN A 289 -22.61 -2.33 13.99
N VAL A 290 -21.49 -1.72 13.62
CA VAL A 290 -20.13 -2.20 13.91
C VAL A 290 -19.59 -1.54 15.17
N ASP A 291 -18.96 -2.33 16.05
CA ASP A 291 -18.21 -1.80 17.18
C ASP A 291 -16.76 -1.53 16.73
N PHE A 292 -16.33 -0.27 16.69
CA PHE A 292 -14.96 0.10 16.32
C PHE A 292 -14.12 0.32 17.58
N GLU A 293 -13.10 -0.52 17.77
CA GLU A 293 -12.14 -0.44 18.87
C GLU A 293 -10.76 0.00 18.35
N ILE A 294 -10.15 0.99 18.99
CA ILE A 294 -8.82 1.51 18.67
C ILE A 294 -7.97 1.48 19.94
N ASP A 295 -6.94 0.63 19.94
CA ASP A 295 -5.93 0.56 20.99
C ASP A 295 -4.74 1.48 20.64
N LEU A 296 -4.24 2.23 21.61
CA LEU A 296 -3.04 3.05 21.49
C LEU A 296 -1.99 2.51 22.45
N TYR A 297 -0.83 2.14 21.92
CA TYR A 297 0.33 1.72 22.73
C TYR A 297 1.33 2.86 22.72
N SER A 298 1.76 3.28 23.90
CA SER A 298 2.79 4.30 24.05
C SER A 298 4.19 3.68 23.98
N PRO A 299 5.26 4.50 23.91
CA PRO A 299 6.63 4.01 24.00
C PRO A 299 6.91 3.16 25.25
N TYR A 300 6.13 3.27 26.33
CA TYR A 300 6.28 2.42 27.51
C TYR A 300 5.77 0.99 27.31
N GLU A 301 4.73 0.80 26.49
CA GLU A 301 4.23 -0.53 26.16
C GLU A 301 5.06 -1.17 25.04
N PHE A 302 5.59 -0.37 24.12
CA PHE A 302 6.44 -0.81 23.04
C PHE A 302 7.30 0.33 22.50
N SER A 303 8.58 0.37 22.88
CA SER A 303 9.47 1.48 22.50
C SER A 303 9.92 1.43 21.04
N GLY A 304 9.81 0.29 20.36
CA GLY A 304 10.08 0.17 18.93
C GLY A 304 10.72 -1.16 18.53
N LEU A 305 11.22 -1.24 17.30
CA LEU A 305 11.65 -2.48 16.66
C LEU A 305 13.00 -3.05 17.14
N SER A 306 13.44 -2.63 18.33
CA SER A 306 14.56 -3.20 19.09
C SER A 306 14.15 -3.61 20.50
N ASP A 307 12.89 -3.43 20.88
CA ASP A 307 12.35 -3.68 22.23
C ASP A 307 11.95 -5.15 22.41
N TYR A 308 12.95 -6.03 22.47
CA TYR A 308 12.69 -7.46 22.69
C TYR A 308 12.09 -7.76 24.07
N SER A 309 12.31 -6.89 25.06
CA SER A 309 11.65 -7.01 26.38
C SER A 309 10.14 -6.95 26.28
N HIS A 310 9.61 -6.15 25.37
CA HIS A 310 8.17 -6.00 25.14
C HIS A 310 7.69 -6.69 23.86
N PHE A 311 8.43 -7.68 23.34
CA PHE A 311 8.01 -8.43 22.15
C PHE A 311 6.61 -9.04 22.29
N ASN A 312 6.24 -9.53 23.48
CA ASN A 312 4.90 -10.09 23.72
C ASN A 312 3.78 -9.06 23.55
N ASN A 313 4.06 -7.79 23.85
CA ASN A 313 3.11 -6.70 23.63
C ASN A 313 2.91 -6.45 22.13
N PHE A 314 4.00 -6.46 21.37
CA PHE A 314 3.93 -6.38 19.91
C PHE A 314 3.21 -7.58 19.29
N GLN A 315 3.51 -8.80 19.71
CA GLN A 315 2.80 -10.01 19.27
C GLN A 315 1.29 -9.87 19.54
N LYS A 316 0.90 -9.38 20.72
CA LYS A 316 -0.50 -9.15 21.08
C LYS A 316 -1.16 -8.12 20.18
N ALA A 317 -0.49 -7.00 19.90
CA ALA A 317 -0.96 -5.98 18.97
C ALA A 317 -1.30 -6.60 17.60
N LEU A 318 -0.40 -7.42 17.05
CA LEU A 318 -0.60 -8.08 15.76
C LEU A 318 -1.67 -9.18 15.78
N SER A 319 -1.82 -9.89 16.90
CA SER A 319 -2.73 -11.05 17.00
C SER A 319 -4.19 -10.67 17.21
N GLU A 320 -4.45 -9.48 17.74
CA GLU A 320 -5.79 -9.05 18.19
C GLU A 320 -6.41 -7.94 17.32
N HIS A 321 -5.63 -7.35 16.39
CA HIS A 321 -6.05 -6.18 15.62
C HIS A 321 -6.02 -6.43 14.12
N GLU A 322 -7.11 -6.06 13.46
CA GLU A 322 -7.24 -6.07 12.01
C GLU A 322 -6.47 -4.93 11.36
N ILE A 323 -6.41 -3.76 12.00
CA ILE A 323 -5.66 -2.60 11.51
C ILE A 323 -4.47 -2.37 12.44
N VAL A 324 -3.25 -2.42 11.91
CA VAL A 324 -2.02 -2.23 12.68
C VAL A 324 -1.27 -1.04 12.12
N ALA A 325 -1.18 0.03 12.89
CA ALA A 325 -0.36 1.19 12.58
C ALA A 325 0.93 1.19 13.40
N TYR A 326 2.07 1.39 12.75
CA TYR A 326 3.36 1.57 13.42
C TYR A 326 3.94 2.95 13.12
N ASP A 327 4.21 3.70 14.18
CA ASP A 327 4.84 5.02 14.16
C ASP A 327 6.07 4.98 15.06
N GLY A 328 7.23 4.76 14.46
CA GLY A 328 8.49 4.65 15.21
C GLY A 328 9.68 4.44 14.29
N HIS A 329 10.87 4.29 14.89
CA HIS A 329 12.11 4.16 14.15
C HIS A 329 12.11 3.01 13.14
N SER A 330 12.35 3.35 11.88
CA SER A 330 12.31 2.39 10.78
C SER A 330 13.53 1.48 10.64
N MET A 331 14.51 1.48 11.56
CA MET A 331 15.65 0.53 11.66
C MET A 331 16.41 0.12 10.38
N LEU A 332 16.05 0.64 9.20
CA LEU A 332 16.48 0.33 7.84
C LEU A 332 16.98 -1.11 7.64
N GLY A 333 16.14 -2.08 8.02
CA GLY A 333 16.44 -3.51 7.80
C GLY A 333 17.38 -4.14 8.79
N ALA A 334 17.93 -3.36 9.71
CA ALA A 334 18.74 -3.88 10.81
C ALA A 334 17.89 -4.63 11.85
N SER A 335 16.56 -4.59 11.73
CA SER A 335 15.63 -5.25 12.64
C SER A 335 14.95 -6.43 11.96
N ASP A 336 15.00 -7.59 12.60
CA ASP A 336 14.25 -8.79 12.22
C ASP A 336 12.90 -8.87 12.94
N PHE A 337 12.48 -7.82 13.65
CA PHE A 337 11.34 -7.82 14.58
C PHE A 337 10.02 -8.18 13.91
N TRP A 338 9.82 -7.80 12.64
CA TRP A 338 8.62 -8.16 11.87
C TRP A 338 8.64 -9.60 11.36
N SER A 339 9.78 -10.27 11.34
CA SER A 339 9.87 -11.68 10.89
C SER A 339 9.57 -12.70 12.00
N LYS A 340 9.56 -12.24 13.26
CA LYS A 340 9.38 -13.07 14.45
C LYS A 340 7.94 -13.38 14.85
N PRO A 341 6.94 -12.51 14.63
CA PRO A 341 5.60 -12.73 15.14
C PRO A 341 4.92 -13.92 14.46
N GLU A 342 4.04 -14.56 15.21
CA GLU A 342 3.02 -15.43 14.62
C GLU A 342 1.89 -14.55 14.09
N TYR A 343 1.75 -14.47 12.77
CA TYR A 343 0.71 -13.64 12.16
C TYR A 343 -0.64 -14.36 12.16
N PRO A 344 -1.75 -13.66 12.47
CA PRO A 344 -3.06 -14.27 12.42
C PRO A 344 -3.52 -14.47 10.97
N LYS A 345 -4.49 -15.36 10.78
CA LYS A 345 -5.02 -15.70 9.45
C LYS A 345 -6.07 -14.71 8.92
N PHE A 346 -6.70 -13.92 9.79
CA PHE A 346 -7.73 -12.97 9.38
C PHE A 346 -7.14 -11.84 8.54
N TYR A 347 -7.98 -11.16 7.77
CA TYR A 347 -7.56 -10.04 6.92
C TYR A 347 -7.03 -8.87 7.76
N GLN A 348 -5.87 -8.34 7.38
CA GLN A 348 -5.24 -7.23 8.09
C GLN A 348 -4.86 -6.08 7.16
N ILE A 349 -4.97 -4.87 7.69
CA ILE A 349 -4.46 -3.64 7.10
C ILE A 349 -3.27 -3.17 7.94
N PHE A 350 -2.10 -3.04 7.31
CA PHE A 350 -0.93 -2.44 7.95
C PHE A 350 -0.74 -1.00 7.46
N LEU A 351 -0.57 -0.07 8.40
CA LEU A 351 -0.31 1.34 8.12
C LEU A 351 1.08 1.68 8.66
N TYR A 352 2.05 1.82 7.77
CA TYR A 352 3.44 2.01 8.15
C TYR A 352 3.93 3.40 7.73
N GLY A 353 4.18 4.28 8.71
CA GLY A 353 4.82 5.57 8.49
C GLY A 353 6.22 5.59 9.07
N GLY A 354 7.21 5.92 8.24
CA GLY A 354 8.61 5.99 8.64
C GLY A 354 9.55 6.31 7.47
N CYS A 355 10.83 6.49 7.77
CA CYS A 355 11.85 7.03 6.86
C CYS A 355 12.00 6.22 5.55
N LEU A 356 11.72 4.91 5.58
CA LEU A 356 11.45 4.10 4.39
C LEU A 356 10.70 2.83 4.76
N GLY A 357 9.46 2.70 4.29
CA GLY A 357 8.60 1.56 4.63
C GLY A 357 8.80 0.32 3.75
N TYR A 358 9.38 0.47 2.56
CA TYR A 358 9.00 -0.43 1.47
C TYR A 358 9.68 -1.82 1.48
N GLU A 359 10.94 -1.95 1.89
CA GLU A 359 11.64 -3.24 1.84
C GLU A 359 11.57 -4.06 3.15
N TYR A 360 11.80 -3.40 4.28
CA TYR A 360 12.08 -4.10 5.54
C TYR A 360 10.84 -4.55 6.30
N TYR A 361 9.67 -4.07 5.89
CA TYR A 361 8.41 -4.29 6.60
C TYR A 361 7.45 -5.12 5.80
N VAL A 362 7.28 -4.75 4.53
CA VAL A 362 6.38 -5.44 3.62
C VAL A 362 6.70 -6.91 3.55
N LYS A 363 7.97 -7.25 3.33
CA LYS A 363 8.43 -8.63 3.21
C LYS A 363 8.11 -9.51 4.41
N PRO A 364 8.63 -9.22 5.62
CA PRO A 364 8.41 -10.12 6.75
C PRO A 364 6.94 -10.23 7.13
N ILE A 365 6.15 -9.17 6.93
CA ILE A 365 4.69 -9.21 7.11
C ILE A 365 4.06 -10.13 6.06
N LEU A 366 4.34 -9.93 4.77
CA LEU A 366 3.82 -10.75 3.68
C LEU A 366 4.17 -12.23 3.82
N ASP A 367 5.43 -12.53 4.13
CA ASP A 367 5.93 -13.89 4.39
C ASP A 367 5.18 -14.52 5.58
N GLY A 368 4.97 -13.75 6.66
CA GLY A 368 4.20 -14.18 7.82
C GLY A 368 2.72 -14.42 7.55
N LYS A 369 2.11 -13.60 6.67
CA LYS A 369 0.72 -13.72 6.23
C LYS A 369 0.50 -14.82 5.18
N GLY A 370 1.56 -15.24 4.51
CA GLY A 370 1.51 -16.27 3.46
C GLY A 370 0.99 -15.76 2.11
N GLY A 371 0.99 -14.44 1.88
CA GLY A 371 0.53 -13.81 0.64
C GLY A 371 -0.42 -12.63 0.84
N TRP A 372 -0.82 -12.02 -0.28
CA TRP A 372 -1.63 -10.80 -0.32
C TRP A 372 -3.13 -11.02 -0.06
N GLU A 373 -3.63 -12.26 -0.13
CA GLU A 373 -5.06 -12.58 0.00
C GLU A 373 -5.74 -11.97 1.24
N ASN A 374 -5.00 -11.85 2.35
CA ASN A 374 -5.49 -11.36 3.63
C ASN A 374 -4.62 -10.20 4.18
N LEU A 375 -4.02 -9.41 3.28
CA LEU A 375 -3.10 -8.35 3.64
C LEU A 375 -3.23 -7.16 2.69
N ASP A 376 -3.58 -6.00 3.25
CA ASP A 376 -3.35 -4.71 2.63
C ASP A 376 -2.26 -3.97 3.41
N LEU A 377 -1.33 -3.32 2.72
CA LEU A 377 -0.22 -2.65 3.38
C LEU A 377 0.04 -1.28 2.77
N MET A 378 -0.24 -0.24 3.55
CA MET A 378 0.11 1.14 3.24
C MET A 378 1.49 1.47 3.79
N SER A 379 2.39 1.94 2.94
CA SER A 379 3.76 2.30 3.31
C SER A 379 4.26 3.51 2.54
N SER A 380 5.27 4.16 3.10
CA SER A 380 5.95 5.27 2.45
C SER A 380 6.84 4.80 1.29
N VAL A 381 6.75 5.48 0.14
CA VAL A 381 7.57 5.22 -1.05
C VAL A 381 8.73 6.22 -1.20
N VAL A 382 8.73 7.27 -0.39
CA VAL A 382 9.83 8.22 -0.18
C VAL A 382 10.09 8.37 1.30
N GLU A 383 11.17 9.06 1.64
CA GLU A 383 11.41 9.44 3.02
C GLU A 383 10.34 10.41 3.53
N VAL A 384 9.79 10.12 4.70
CA VAL A 384 8.73 10.91 5.34
C VAL A 384 9.06 11.12 6.81
N SER A 385 8.93 12.36 7.24
CA SER A 385 8.92 12.76 8.64
C SER A 385 7.47 13.03 9.08
N ALA A 386 6.64 12.00 9.11
CA ALA A 386 5.23 12.07 9.51
C ALA A 386 4.92 11.04 10.59
N GLY A 387 4.29 11.46 11.68
CA GLY A 387 3.84 10.56 12.74
C GLY A 387 2.50 9.88 12.41
N ALA A 388 2.08 8.94 13.26
CA ALA A 388 0.83 8.19 13.08
C ALA A 388 -0.40 9.11 12.98
N ASN A 389 -0.32 10.29 13.56
CA ASN A 389 -1.41 11.26 13.52
C ASN A 389 -1.64 11.80 12.10
N GLU A 390 -0.59 11.93 11.30
CA GLU A 390 -0.69 12.42 9.93
C GLU A 390 -1.00 11.35 8.89
N PHE A 391 -0.64 10.07 9.12
CA PHE A 391 -0.92 8.98 8.18
C PHE A 391 -1.99 7.97 8.65
N ALA A 392 -1.94 7.50 9.90
CA ALA A 392 -2.91 6.53 10.40
C ALA A 392 -4.23 7.20 10.79
N GLY A 393 -4.17 8.40 11.39
CA GLY A 393 -5.33 9.22 11.74
C GLY A 393 -6.34 9.40 10.60
N PRO A 394 -5.96 9.94 9.42
CA PRO A 394 -6.89 10.10 8.30
C PRO A 394 -7.42 8.77 7.74
N VAL A 395 -6.61 7.70 7.73
CA VAL A 395 -7.09 6.37 7.30
C VAL A 395 -8.17 5.84 8.25
N LEU A 396 -7.92 5.88 9.56
CA LEU A 396 -8.87 5.44 10.58
C LEU A 396 -10.14 6.29 10.56
N ALA A 397 -10.03 7.61 10.33
CA ALA A 397 -11.17 8.50 10.17
C ALA A 397 -12.02 8.15 8.94
N LYS A 398 -11.37 7.86 7.79
CA LYS A 398 -12.08 7.49 6.56
C LYS A 398 -12.72 6.10 6.64
N ILE A 399 -12.07 5.14 7.30
CA ILE A 399 -12.67 3.83 7.63
C ILE A 399 -13.89 4.04 8.54
N ALA A 400 -13.77 4.83 9.61
CA ALA A 400 -14.88 5.14 10.50
C ALA A 400 -16.06 5.76 9.72
N TRP A 401 -15.80 6.67 8.79
CA TRP A 401 -16.83 7.23 7.92
C TRP A 401 -17.47 6.16 7.02
N ALA A 402 -16.66 5.31 6.39
CA ALA A 402 -17.14 4.25 5.49
C ALA A 402 -18.12 3.29 6.17
N LEU A 403 -17.88 2.96 7.45
CA LEU A 403 -18.76 2.08 8.23
C LEU A 403 -20.20 2.62 8.37
N ASP A 404 -20.40 3.94 8.30
CA ASP A 404 -21.73 4.59 8.36
C ASP A 404 -22.29 4.94 6.97
N HIS A 405 -21.49 4.75 5.92
CA HIS A 405 -21.80 5.18 4.53
C HIS A 405 -21.72 4.00 3.55
N GLY A 406 -22.16 2.82 3.97
CA GLY A 406 -22.25 1.64 3.11
C GLY A 406 -20.91 1.20 2.52
N TYR A 407 -19.81 1.40 3.27
CA TYR A 407 -18.45 1.00 2.90
C TYR A 407 -17.89 1.71 1.64
N GLN A 408 -18.41 2.89 1.31
CA GLN A 408 -18.05 3.64 0.10
C GLN A 408 -16.75 4.44 0.22
N ALA A 409 -15.67 3.79 0.67
CA ALA A 409 -14.35 4.42 0.77
C ALA A 409 -13.30 3.57 0.04
N PRO A 410 -13.02 3.84 -1.25
CA PRO A 410 -11.96 3.16 -1.96
C PRO A 410 -10.59 3.55 -1.40
N TRP A 411 -9.58 2.69 -1.58
CA TRP A 411 -8.20 2.96 -1.13
C TRP A 411 -7.63 4.29 -1.61
N ARG A 412 -8.05 4.70 -2.81
CA ARG A 412 -7.73 6.00 -3.39
C ARG A 412 -8.13 7.16 -2.47
N ASP A 413 -9.32 7.12 -1.88
CA ASP A 413 -9.81 8.18 -1.01
C ASP A 413 -9.09 8.18 0.33
N LEU A 414 -8.78 6.98 0.87
CA LEU A 414 -7.95 6.83 2.07
C LEU A 414 -6.57 7.47 1.85
N LEU A 415 -5.93 7.20 0.71
CA LEU A 415 -4.62 7.77 0.37
C LEU A 415 -4.68 9.28 0.14
N VAL A 416 -5.77 9.83 -0.40
CA VAL A 416 -5.95 11.29 -0.51
C VAL A 416 -5.96 11.95 0.87
N GLY A 417 -6.68 11.37 1.82
CA GLY A 417 -6.72 11.88 3.20
C GLY A 417 -5.33 11.91 3.86
N VAL A 418 -4.50 10.91 3.56
CA VAL A 418 -3.09 10.89 4.00
C VAL A 418 -2.28 11.98 3.29
N ARG A 419 -2.33 12.04 1.95
CA ARG A 419 -1.53 12.98 1.13
C ARG A 419 -1.76 14.44 1.48
N GLN A 420 -2.99 14.83 1.82
CA GLN A 420 -3.30 16.19 2.25
C GLN A 420 -2.49 16.65 3.48
N ARG A 421 -1.93 15.70 4.24
CA ARG A 421 -1.17 15.94 5.46
C ARG A 421 0.34 15.72 5.29
N VAL A 422 0.73 14.73 4.50
CA VAL A 422 2.13 14.27 4.38
C VAL A 422 2.76 14.53 3.02
N GLY A 423 2.04 15.18 2.11
CA GLY A 423 2.50 15.50 0.77
C GLY A 423 2.19 14.42 -0.28
N ASP A 424 2.39 14.81 -1.55
CA ASP A 424 2.04 13.99 -2.70
C ASP A 424 2.99 12.83 -2.93
N SER A 425 2.41 11.71 -3.38
CA SER A 425 3.14 10.48 -3.71
C SER A 425 3.99 9.95 -2.56
N THR A 426 3.69 10.36 -1.33
CA THR A 426 4.43 9.97 -0.14
C THR A 426 4.12 8.53 0.28
N PHE A 427 2.85 8.13 0.16
CA PHE A 427 2.36 6.79 0.51
C PHE A 427 1.74 6.09 -0.70
N GLY A 428 1.99 4.78 -0.78
CA GLY A 428 1.31 3.83 -1.65
C GLY A 428 0.70 2.70 -0.82
N VAL A 429 -0.12 1.87 -1.47
CA VAL A 429 -0.72 0.70 -0.83
C VAL A 429 -0.50 -0.54 -1.70
N SER A 430 -0.05 -1.62 -1.09
CA SER A 430 0.27 -2.90 -1.72
C SER A 430 -0.77 -3.94 -1.30
N GLY A 431 -0.96 -4.99 -2.11
CA GLY A 431 -1.96 -6.05 -1.88
C GLY A 431 -3.36 -5.74 -2.42
N VAL A 432 -3.69 -4.47 -2.67
CA VAL A 432 -5.07 -4.03 -2.90
C VAL A 432 -5.65 -4.35 -4.28
N ARG A 433 -4.81 -4.70 -5.26
CA ARG A 433 -5.23 -4.85 -6.66
C ARG A 433 -6.22 -6.00 -6.83
N ASP A 434 -5.97 -7.06 -6.11
CA ASP A 434 -6.75 -8.29 -6.14
C ASP A 434 -7.89 -8.28 -5.12
N ASN A 435 -8.07 -7.17 -4.39
CA ASN A 435 -9.21 -7.01 -3.50
C ASN A 435 -10.50 -7.19 -4.28
N CYS A 436 -11.37 -7.95 -3.65
CA CYS A 436 -12.61 -8.43 -4.21
C CYS A 436 -13.78 -7.56 -3.78
N PHE A 437 -13.73 -6.93 -2.62
CA PHE A 437 -14.84 -6.16 -2.10
C PHE A 437 -15.19 -4.94 -2.97
N SER A 438 -16.50 -4.73 -3.14
CA SER A 438 -17.09 -3.45 -3.51
C SER A 438 -18.40 -3.24 -2.75
N PRO A 439 -18.85 -1.98 -2.53
CA PRO A 439 -20.14 -1.71 -1.87
C PRO A 439 -21.35 -2.41 -2.54
N GLY A 440 -21.27 -2.61 -3.86
CA GLY A 440 -22.34 -3.22 -4.65
C GLY A 440 -22.25 -4.74 -4.79
N GLY A 441 -21.15 -5.39 -4.38
CA GLY A 441 -20.90 -6.80 -4.64
C GLY A 441 -19.41 -7.14 -4.64
N SER A 442 -19.00 -8.12 -5.43
CA SER A 442 -17.60 -8.54 -5.52
C SER A 442 -16.99 -8.25 -6.89
N LEU A 443 -15.88 -7.51 -6.94
CA LEU A 443 -15.00 -7.37 -8.09
C LEU A 443 -14.37 -8.71 -8.50
N CYS A 444 -14.39 -9.70 -7.61
CA CYS A 444 -14.01 -11.07 -7.91
C CYS A 444 -15.25 -11.94 -8.11
N GLY A 445 -15.20 -12.79 -9.12
CA GLY A 445 -16.18 -13.83 -9.32
C GLY A 445 -15.51 -14.96 -10.09
N PRO A 446 -16.09 -16.18 -10.08
CA PRO A 446 -15.69 -17.16 -11.06
C PRO A 446 -15.81 -16.51 -12.44
N GLN A 447 -14.72 -16.52 -13.22
CA GLN A 447 -14.85 -16.18 -14.64
C GLN A 447 -15.92 -17.12 -15.19
N PRO A 448 -17.01 -16.59 -15.78
CA PRO A 448 -18.10 -17.41 -16.24
C PRO A 448 -17.55 -18.41 -17.27
N ASP A 449 -17.63 -19.70 -16.97
CA ASP A 449 -17.27 -20.74 -17.92
C ASP A 449 -18.19 -20.56 -19.15
N PRO A 450 -17.65 -20.40 -20.38
CA PRO A 450 -18.46 -20.23 -21.57
C PRO A 450 -19.46 -21.38 -21.78
N GLY A 451 -19.22 -22.56 -21.20
CA GLY A 451 -20.12 -23.72 -21.25
C GLY A 451 -21.28 -23.69 -20.26
N THR A 452 -21.27 -22.83 -19.24
CA THR A 452 -22.29 -22.77 -18.17
C THR A 452 -22.81 -21.37 -17.90
N SER A 453 -22.53 -20.42 -18.78
CA SER A 453 -22.94 -19.02 -18.65
C SER A 453 -23.72 -18.51 -19.85
N SER A 454 -24.60 -17.54 -19.58
CA SER A 454 -25.32 -16.77 -20.61
C SER A 454 -24.95 -15.30 -20.45
N LYS A 455 -24.54 -14.65 -21.55
CA LYS A 455 -24.23 -13.21 -21.58
C LYS A 455 -25.29 -12.46 -22.37
N TYR A 456 -25.74 -11.33 -21.82
CA TYR A 456 -26.68 -10.41 -22.45
C TYR A 456 -26.09 -9.01 -22.38
N GLU A 457 -26.15 -8.24 -23.46
CA GLU A 457 -25.45 -6.96 -23.55
C GLU A 457 -26.30 -5.87 -24.21
N SER A 458 -26.00 -4.63 -23.84
CA SER A 458 -26.46 -3.42 -24.49
C SER A 458 -25.23 -2.61 -24.90
N THR A 459 -25.03 -2.48 -26.21
CA THR A 459 -23.94 -1.69 -26.81
C THR A 459 -24.42 -0.34 -27.34
N THR A 460 -25.68 0.02 -27.07
CA THR A 460 -26.26 1.30 -27.50
C THR A 460 -25.80 2.37 -26.52
N ALA A 461 -24.92 3.24 -27.00
CA ALA A 461 -24.38 4.29 -26.17
C ALA A 461 -25.40 5.41 -25.94
N VAL A 462 -25.56 5.83 -24.68
CA VAL A 462 -26.55 6.85 -24.27
C VAL A 462 -25.88 7.94 -23.44
N ASP A 463 -26.26 9.20 -23.69
CA ASP A 463 -25.72 10.34 -22.95
C ASP A 463 -26.23 10.34 -21.51
N ILE A 464 -25.34 10.68 -20.58
CA ILE A 464 -25.67 10.87 -19.17
C ILE A 464 -25.97 12.36 -18.99
N PRO A 465 -27.20 12.75 -18.64
CA PRO A 465 -27.54 14.16 -18.44
C PRO A 465 -26.92 14.73 -17.17
N ASP A 466 -26.21 15.86 -17.31
CA ASP A 466 -25.50 16.58 -16.24
C ASP A 466 -26.45 17.11 -15.15
N ASN A 467 -26.16 16.77 -13.89
CA ASN A 467 -26.91 17.14 -12.67
C ASN A 467 -28.44 16.98 -12.79
N LYS A 468 -28.89 15.88 -13.39
CA LYS A 468 -30.32 15.60 -13.58
C LYS A 468 -30.75 14.38 -12.77
N PRO A 469 -31.65 14.53 -11.77
CA PRO A 469 -32.07 13.41 -10.92
C PRO A 469 -32.81 12.30 -11.70
N GLU A 470 -33.39 12.62 -12.86
CA GLU A 470 -33.94 11.63 -13.79
C GLU A 470 -32.87 10.68 -14.34
N GLY A 471 -31.64 11.17 -14.56
CA GLY A 471 -30.53 10.42 -15.15
C GLY A 471 -30.85 9.84 -16.53
N VAL A 472 -30.17 8.75 -16.86
CA VAL A 472 -30.42 7.93 -18.05
C VAL A 472 -30.73 6.49 -17.65
N THR A 473 -31.57 5.83 -18.44
CA THR A 473 -31.87 4.40 -18.29
C THR A 473 -31.53 3.64 -19.57
N SER A 474 -30.99 2.44 -19.40
CA SER A 474 -30.71 1.49 -20.47
C SER A 474 -31.26 0.13 -20.05
N THR A 475 -31.89 -0.60 -20.98
CA THR A 475 -32.55 -1.87 -20.68
C THR A 475 -31.97 -3.02 -21.51
N ILE A 476 -32.01 -4.21 -20.92
CA ILE A 476 -31.76 -5.50 -21.59
C ILE A 476 -33.00 -6.37 -21.35
N GLU A 477 -33.57 -6.91 -22.42
CA GLU A 477 -34.70 -7.86 -22.36
C GLU A 477 -34.16 -9.28 -22.42
N VAL A 478 -34.38 -10.05 -21.35
CA VAL A 478 -33.98 -11.46 -21.26
C VAL A 478 -35.21 -12.35 -21.41
N SER A 479 -35.28 -13.11 -22.51
CA SER A 479 -36.38 -14.05 -22.76
C SER A 479 -36.25 -15.37 -22.02
N ASP A 480 -35.00 -15.76 -21.72
CA ASP A 480 -34.66 -17.03 -21.12
C ASP A 480 -35.06 -17.05 -19.65
N SER A 481 -35.65 -18.17 -19.21
CA SER A 481 -35.92 -18.41 -17.79
C SER A 481 -34.85 -19.31 -17.22
N LEU A 482 -34.18 -18.81 -16.20
CA LEU A 482 -33.06 -19.44 -15.54
C LEU A 482 -32.90 -18.83 -14.15
N THR A 483 -32.86 -19.68 -13.12
CA THR A 483 -32.36 -19.31 -11.80
C THR A 483 -30.86 -19.01 -11.86
N ALA A 484 -30.49 -17.75 -11.60
CA ALA A 484 -29.09 -17.33 -11.55
C ALA A 484 -28.38 -17.87 -10.31
N LYS A 485 -27.19 -18.46 -10.48
CA LYS A 485 -26.29 -18.72 -9.35
C LYS A 485 -25.46 -17.48 -9.01
N THR A 486 -24.92 -16.83 -10.04
CA THR A 486 -24.23 -15.54 -9.94
C THR A 486 -24.58 -14.67 -11.14
N VAL A 487 -24.55 -13.36 -10.94
CA VAL A 487 -24.72 -12.36 -12.00
C VAL A 487 -23.53 -11.42 -11.97
N THR A 488 -22.79 -11.31 -13.07
CA THR A 488 -21.68 -10.36 -13.24
C THR A 488 -22.11 -9.24 -14.18
N LEU A 489 -22.00 -8.00 -13.72
CA LEU A 489 -22.25 -6.78 -14.48
C LEU A 489 -20.92 -6.24 -15.03
N ASP A 490 -20.79 -6.17 -16.35
CA ASP A 490 -19.73 -5.45 -17.05
C ASP A 490 -20.19 -4.01 -17.33
N LEU A 491 -19.46 -3.00 -16.86
CA LEU A 491 -19.73 -1.58 -17.09
C LEU A 491 -18.65 -0.94 -17.97
N ASN A 492 -19.08 -0.19 -18.98
CA ASN A 492 -18.25 0.70 -19.79
C ASN A 492 -18.92 2.09 -19.86
N VAL A 493 -18.41 3.03 -19.07
CA VAL A 493 -18.90 4.40 -19.00
C VAL A 493 -17.76 5.36 -19.30
N THR A 494 -17.98 6.32 -20.17
CA THR A 494 -17.10 7.48 -20.30
C THR A 494 -17.64 8.60 -19.44
N HIS A 495 -16.84 9.15 -18.54
CA HIS A 495 -17.21 10.29 -17.71
C HIS A 495 -15.96 11.08 -17.31
N THR A 496 -16.07 12.39 -17.22
CA THR A 496 -14.98 13.24 -16.74
C THR A 496 -14.74 13.05 -15.24
N TRP A 497 -15.79 12.78 -14.46
CA TRP A 497 -15.73 12.57 -13.01
C TRP A 497 -16.65 11.45 -12.56
N VAL A 498 -16.12 10.24 -12.37
CA VAL A 498 -16.95 9.08 -12.00
C VAL A 498 -17.48 9.15 -10.58
N GLY A 499 -16.87 9.99 -9.73
CA GLY A 499 -17.31 10.30 -8.38
C GLY A 499 -18.66 11.00 -8.30
N ASP A 500 -19.20 11.51 -9.41
CA ASP A 500 -20.51 12.15 -9.44
C ASP A 500 -21.65 11.18 -9.75
N LEU A 501 -21.29 9.99 -10.24
CA LEU A 501 -22.23 9.02 -10.74
C LEU A 501 -22.86 8.21 -9.61
N GLN A 502 -24.15 7.94 -9.73
CA GLN A 502 -24.85 6.88 -9.03
C GLN A 502 -25.42 5.92 -10.07
N ILE A 503 -25.06 4.63 -9.95
CA ILE A 503 -25.45 3.58 -10.88
C ILE A 503 -26.17 2.48 -10.10
N THR A 504 -27.36 2.12 -10.58
CA THR A 504 -28.19 1.08 -9.99
C THR A 504 -28.61 0.09 -11.07
N LEU A 505 -28.48 -1.20 -10.80
CA LEU A 505 -29.04 -2.27 -11.61
C LEU A 505 -30.32 -2.79 -10.94
N GLN A 506 -31.40 -2.93 -11.70
CA GLN A 506 -32.68 -3.43 -11.22
C GLN A 506 -33.20 -4.58 -12.08
N HIS A 507 -33.74 -5.60 -11.43
CA HIS A 507 -34.44 -6.71 -12.06
C HIS A 507 -35.55 -7.24 -11.16
N GLY A 508 -36.80 -7.22 -11.64
CA GLY A 508 -37.96 -7.62 -10.85
C GLY A 508 -38.09 -6.83 -9.54
N ASP A 509 -38.11 -7.53 -8.42
CA ASP A 509 -38.13 -6.98 -7.06
C ASP A 509 -36.74 -6.67 -6.50
N ALA A 510 -35.68 -7.13 -7.15
CA ALA A 510 -34.30 -6.97 -6.72
C ALA A 510 -33.66 -5.71 -7.31
N SER A 511 -32.81 -5.05 -6.51
CA SER A 511 -32.06 -3.86 -6.88
C SER A 511 -30.68 -3.90 -6.25
N ALA A 512 -29.66 -3.47 -6.98
CA ALA A 512 -28.30 -3.34 -6.51
C ALA A 512 -27.74 -1.96 -6.89
N VAL A 513 -27.27 -1.20 -5.90
CA VAL A 513 -26.47 0.00 -6.14
C VAL A 513 -25.05 -0.47 -6.45
N VAL A 514 -24.61 -0.31 -7.69
CA VAL A 514 -23.32 -0.85 -8.17
C VAL A 514 -22.21 0.19 -8.15
N TRP A 515 -22.59 1.45 -8.17
CA TRP A 515 -21.69 2.58 -8.06
C TRP A 515 -22.43 3.69 -7.31
N ASP A 516 -21.87 4.20 -6.24
CA ASP A 516 -22.47 5.30 -5.50
C ASP A 516 -21.39 6.31 -5.19
N LYS A 517 -21.28 7.30 -6.07
CA LYS A 517 -20.30 8.38 -5.97
C LYS A 517 -18.90 7.87 -5.62
N ALA A 518 -18.50 6.80 -6.28
CA ALA A 518 -17.26 6.11 -6.01
C ALA A 518 -16.15 6.58 -6.95
N GLY A 519 -14.90 6.34 -6.57
CA GLY A 519 -13.75 6.52 -7.47
C GLY A 519 -13.23 7.95 -7.60
N GLY A 520 -13.83 8.94 -6.95
CA GLY A 520 -13.27 10.29 -6.92
C GLY A 520 -13.35 10.99 -8.29
N SER A 521 -12.37 11.87 -8.53
CA SER A 521 -12.10 12.52 -9.81
C SER A 521 -11.58 11.60 -10.93
N LYS A 522 -11.72 10.28 -10.81
CA LYS A 522 -11.33 9.37 -11.89
C LYS A 522 -12.19 9.64 -13.13
N ARG A 523 -11.61 9.31 -14.28
CA ARG A 523 -12.31 9.30 -15.55
C ARG A 523 -12.68 7.87 -15.89
N ASP A 524 -13.86 7.73 -16.46
CA ASP A 524 -14.38 6.49 -17.04
C ASP A 524 -14.52 5.31 -16.05
N ILE A 525 -15.47 4.42 -16.31
CA ILE A 525 -15.66 3.17 -15.56
C ILE A 525 -15.50 2.02 -16.54
N GLN A 526 -14.55 1.14 -16.26
CA GLN A 526 -14.36 -0.13 -16.95
C GLN A 526 -14.18 -1.21 -15.87
N GLN A 527 -15.29 -1.80 -15.44
CA GLN A 527 -15.32 -2.72 -14.31
C GLN A 527 -16.29 -3.87 -14.52
N SER A 528 -15.95 -5.02 -13.96
CA SER A 528 -16.84 -6.17 -13.83
C SER A 528 -17.15 -6.38 -12.34
N ILE A 529 -18.43 -6.47 -12.00
CA ILE A 529 -18.91 -6.58 -10.61
C ILE A 529 -19.87 -7.76 -10.51
N THR A 530 -19.56 -8.74 -9.66
CA THR A 530 -20.41 -9.88 -9.32
C THR A 530 -21.39 -9.48 -8.23
N LEU A 531 -22.69 -9.63 -8.52
CA LEU A 531 -23.80 -9.15 -7.71
C LEU A 531 -24.57 -10.33 -7.13
N SER A 532 -24.37 -10.60 -5.84
CA SER A 532 -25.04 -11.69 -5.11
C SER A 532 -26.52 -11.40 -4.84
N GLN A 533 -26.95 -10.15 -4.92
CA GLN A 533 -28.33 -9.71 -4.71
C GLN A 533 -29.32 -10.34 -5.71
N PHE A 534 -28.82 -10.81 -6.84
CA PHE A 534 -29.59 -11.49 -7.88
C PHE A 534 -29.42 -13.01 -7.87
N ALA A 535 -28.68 -13.58 -6.91
CA ALA A 535 -28.59 -15.02 -6.75
C ALA A 535 -29.97 -15.62 -6.42
N ASP A 536 -30.19 -16.82 -6.93
CA ASP A 536 -31.43 -17.60 -6.82
C ASP A 536 -32.69 -16.93 -7.43
N LYS A 537 -32.53 -15.84 -8.19
CA LYS A 537 -33.60 -15.17 -8.93
C LYS A 537 -33.72 -15.73 -10.35
N ASP A 538 -34.94 -15.81 -10.88
CA ASP A 538 -35.15 -16.03 -12.32
C ASP A 538 -34.65 -14.79 -13.08
N ILE A 539 -33.85 -14.97 -14.13
CA ILE A 539 -33.31 -13.87 -14.94
C ILE A 539 -34.28 -13.34 -15.99
N LYS A 540 -35.40 -14.03 -16.21
CA LYS A 540 -36.36 -13.67 -17.26
C LYS A 540 -36.98 -12.30 -16.99
N GLY A 541 -36.95 -11.44 -18.00
CA GLY A 541 -37.62 -10.15 -18.01
C GLY A 541 -36.66 -8.99 -18.22
N THR A 542 -37.16 -7.79 -17.95
CA THR A 542 -36.41 -6.55 -18.15
C THR A 542 -35.37 -6.37 -17.06
N TRP A 543 -34.12 -6.18 -17.47
CA TRP A 543 -33.04 -5.66 -16.64
C TRP A 543 -32.86 -4.18 -16.96
N THR A 544 -32.83 -3.33 -15.94
CA THR A 544 -32.73 -1.88 -16.10
C THR A 544 -31.49 -1.37 -15.38
N LEU A 545 -30.55 -0.77 -16.13
CA LEU A 545 -29.44 -0.01 -15.58
C LEU A 545 -29.82 1.47 -15.58
N LYS A 546 -29.80 2.10 -14.41
CA LYS A 546 -29.99 3.54 -14.25
C LYS A 546 -28.65 4.19 -13.89
N VAL A 547 -28.28 5.26 -14.60
CA VAL A 547 -27.10 6.07 -14.34
C VAL A 547 -27.53 7.51 -14.10
N VAL A 548 -27.16 8.08 -12.96
CA VAL A 548 -27.50 9.46 -12.58
C VAL A 548 -26.19 10.21 -12.33
N ASP A 549 -25.99 11.33 -13.01
CA ASP A 549 -25.00 12.32 -12.60
C ASP A 549 -25.62 13.23 -11.53
N THR A 550 -24.95 13.33 -10.39
CA THR A 550 -25.43 14.04 -9.20
C THR A 550 -24.68 15.34 -8.93
N ALA A 551 -23.74 15.73 -9.79
CA ALA A 551 -23.02 17.01 -9.75
C ALA A 551 -23.19 17.76 -11.08
N ALA A 552 -22.84 19.04 -11.10
CA ALA A 552 -22.91 19.89 -12.29
C ALA A 552 -21.54 20.03 -12.96
N GLN A 553 -21.52 20.36 -14.25
CA GLN A 553 -20.36 20.72 -15.08
C GLN A 553 -19.66 19.54 -15.77
N ASP A 554 -19.98 18.32 -15.37
CA ASP A 554 -19.42 17.11 -15.93
C ASP A 554 -20.44 16.43 -16.85
N SER A 555 -19.93 15.70 -17.83
CA SER A 555 -20.80 15.01 -18.77
C SER A 555 -20.14 13.74 -19.25
N GLY A 556 -20.96 12.78 -19.64
CA GLY A 556 -20.47 11.52 -20.13
C GLY A 556 -21.51 10.70 -20.83
N LYS A 557 -21.16 9.44 -21.03
CA LYS A 557 -21.90 8.50 -21.85
C LYS A 557 -21.78 7.11 -21.24
N LEU A 558 -22.91 6.43 -21.07
CA LEU A 558 -22.92 4.99 -20.91
C LEU A 558 -22.62 4.40 -22.28
N ASN A 559 -21.44 3.82 -22.48
CA ASN A 559 -21.01 3.29 -23.78
C ASN A 559 -21.61 1.91 -24.03
N SER A 560 -21.50 1.03 -23.03
CA SER A 560 -22.06 -0.32 -23.06
C SER A 560 -22.16 -0.90 -21.66
N TRP A 561 -23.02 -1.90 -21.49
CA TRP A 561 -23.03 -2.74 -20.30
C TRP A 561 -23.52 -4.15 -20.64
N ALA A 562 -23.14 -5.13 -19.84
CA ALA A 562 -23.58 -6.51 -20.02
C ALA A 562 -23.83 -7.19 -18.67
N ILE A 563 -24.74 -8.16 -18.67
CA ILE A 563 -24.89 -9.12 -17.58
C ILE A 563 -24.43 -10.49 -18.06
N THR A 564 -23.58 -11.15 -17.29
CA THR A 564 -23.22 -12.55 -17.48
C THR A 564 -23.74 -13.36 -16.31
N VAL A 565 -24.52 -14.39 -16.60
CA VAL A 565 -25.22 -15.21 -15.61
C VAL A 565 -24.62 -16.60 -15.62
N THR A 566 -24.20 -17.13 -14.48
CA THR A 566 -23.75 -18.52 -14.35
C THR A 566 -24.86 -19.41 -13.81
N LYS A 567 -24.93 -20.65 -14.32
CA LYS A 567 -25.77 -21.74 -13.80
C LYS A 567 -25.21 -22.42 -12.56
#